data_AF-A0A512NES6-F1
#
_entry.id   AF-A0A512NES6-F1
#
_cell.length_a   1.000
_cell.length_b   1.000
_cell.length_c   1.000
_cell.angle_alpha   90.00
_cell.angle_beta   90.00
_cell.angle_gamma   90.00
#
_symmetry.space_group_name_H-M   'P 1'
#
loop_
_entity.id
_entity.type
_entity.pdbx_description
1 polymer ?
#
loop_
_entity_poly.entity_id
_entity_poly.type
_entity_poly.pdbx_seq_one_letter_code
_entity_poly.pdbx_strand_id
1 'polypeptide(L)'
;MIVKSEGPAKVFIGARLENALFKDVTLANASFENVGLAGARFDDIDFSNAVITSNCNFNGMQIAGVSVKELLASYARRQAAEQA
;
A
#
# COMPACT_ATOMS: atom_id res chain seq x y z
N MET A 1 19.95 -10.82 5.03
CA MET A 1 20.48 -10.30 3.74
C MET A 1 20.64 -8.79 3.89
N ILE A 2 21.87 -8.29 4.11
CA ILE A 2 22.14 -6.84 4.13
C ILE A 2 22.41 -6.44 2.69
N VAL A 3 21.49 -5.68 2.09
CA VAL A 3 21.66 -5.25 0.70
C VAL A 3 22.18 -3.82 0.71
N LYS A 4 23.51 -3.66 0.75
CA LYS A 4 24.15 -2.36 0.49
C LYS A 4 23.78 -1.90 -0.91
N SER A 5 23.17 -0.73 -0.99
CA SER A 5 22.56 -0.18 -2.20
C SER A 5 23.59 0.60 -3.01
N GLU A 6 24.36 -0.10 -3.83
CA GLU A 6 24.91 0.45 -5.08
C GLU A 6 24.90 -0.67 -6.13
N GLY A 7 23.89 -0.66 -7.01
CA GLY A 7 23.65 -1.71 -8.00
C GLY A 7 22.30 -1.53 -8.72
N PRO A 8 22.02 -2.30 -9.78
CA PRO A 8 20.75 -2.23 -10.53
C PRO A 8 19.54 -2.44 -9.62
N ALA A 9 18.37 -1.97 -10.07
CA ALA A 9 17.11 -2.06 -9.34
C ALA A 9 16.91 -3.47 -8.73
N LYS A 10 16.47 -3.51 -7.47
CA LYS A 10 16.18 -4.77 -6.79
C LYS A 10 14.81 -5.25 -7.26
N VAL A 11 14.77 -6.39 -7.96
CA VAL A 11 13.54 -6.97 -8.52
C VAL A 11 13.27 -8.31 -7.87
N PHE A 12 12.03 -8.52 -7.41
CA PHE A 12 11.56 -9.75 -6.80
C PHE A 12 10.37 -10.30 -7.60
N ILE A 13 10.54 -11.43 -8.30
CA ILE A 13 9.49 -12.05 -9.12
C ILE A 13 9.14 -13.41 -8.52
N GLY A 14 7.86 -13.61 -8.18
CA GLY A 14 7.38 -14.85 -7.54
C GLY A 14 8.01 -15.13 -6.18
N ALA A 15 8.67 -14.15 -5.57
CA ALA A 15 9.33 -14.29 -4.30
C ALA A 15 8.31 -14.36 -3.15
N ARG A 16 8.55 -15.29 -2.23
CA ARG A 16 7.80 -15.45 -0.99
C ARG A 16 8.45 -14.58 0.08
N LEU A 17 7.79 -13.47 0.43
CA LEU A 17 8.25 -12.47 1.38
C LEU A 17 7.36 -12.40 2.63
N GLU A 18 6.66 -13.49 2.94
CA GLU A 18 5.85 -13.58 4.16
C GLU A 18 6.72 -13.36 5.39
N ASN A 19 6.24 -12.54 6.33
CA ASN A 19 6.96 -12.12 7.54
C ASN A 19 8.27 -11.33 7.29
N ALA A 20 8.51 -10.85 6.06
CA ALA A 20 9.62 -9.95 5.80
C ALA A 20 9.42 -8.61 6.53
N LEU A 21 10.46 -8.14 7.22
CA LEU A 21 10.49 -6.84 7.86
C LEU A 21 11.35 -5.88 7.04
N PHE A 22 10.74 -4.79 6.57
CA PHE A 22 11.41 -3.67 5.92
C PHE A 22 11.59 -2.54 6.94
N LYS A 23 12.69 -2.56 7.68
CA LYS A 23 12.99 -1.58 8.73
C LYS A 23 14.18 -0.71 8.34
N ASP A 24 14.05 0.60 8.54
CA ASP A 24 15.09 1.60 8.25
C ASP A 24 15.59 1.55 6.79
N VAL A 25 14.67 1.32 5.84
CA VAL A 25 14.95 1.28 4.39
C VAL A 25 14.18 2.35 3.62
N THR A 26 14.80 2.88 2.57
CA THR A 26 14.14 3.76 1.60
C THR A 26 13.58 2.93 0.44
N LEU A 27 12.26 3.00 0.23
CA LEU A 27 11.54 2.39 -0.90
C LEU A 27 11.04 3.43 -1.91
N ALA A 28 11.70 4.60 -1.96
CA ALA A 28 11.35 5.66 -2.88
C ALA A 28 11.33 5.13 -4.33
N ASN A 29 10.26 5.46 -5.07
CA ASN A 29 10.00 5.01 -6.43
C ASN A 29 9.90 3.48 -6.61
N ALA A 30 9.68 2.71 -5.54
CA ALA A 30 9.38 1.29 -5.66
C ALA A 30 7.95 1.07 -6.18
N SER A 31 7.79 0.13 -7.11
CA SER A 31 6.49 -0.32 -7.60
C SER A 31 6.09 -1.63 -6.95
N PHE A 32 4.82 -1.74 -6.56
CA PHE A 32 4.23 -2.97 -6.01
C PHE A 32 3.12 -3.44 -6.95
N GLU A 33 3.46 -4.35 -7.86
CA GLU A 33 2.54 -4.88 -8.88
C GLU A 33 2.15 -6.31 -8.54
N ASN A 34 0.84 -6.59 -8.44
CA ASN A 34 0.29 -7.91 -8.11
C ASN A 34 0.86 -8.50 -6.79
N VAL A 35 1.05 -7.64 -5.77
CA VAL A 35 1.57 -8.04 -4.46
C VAL A 35 0.42 -8.28 -3.48
N GLY A 36 0.51 -9.38 -2.72
CA GLY A 36 -0.37 -9.63 -1.59
C GLY A 36 0.15 -8.93 -0.32
N LEU A 37 -0.66 -8.03 0.26
CA LEU A 37 -0.36 -7.30 1.50
C LEU A 37 -1.35 -7.63 2.63
N ALA A 38 -2.03 -8.78 2.54
CA ALA A 38 -3.01 -9.19 3.55
C ALA A 38 -2.34 -9.32 4.93
N GLY A 39 -2.86 -8.61 5.92
CA GLY A 39 -2.30 -8.57 7.27
C GLY A 39 -1.03 -7.73 7.42
N ALA A 40 -0.55 -7.05 6.37
CA ALA A 40 0.57 -6.13 6.48
C ALA A 40 0.21 -4.95 7.39
N ARG A 41 1.19 -4.47 8.15
CA ARG A 41 1.08 -3.31 9.02
C ARG A 41 2.07 -2.24 8.58
N PHE A 42 1.61 -1.00 8.53
CA PHE A 42 2.38 0.17 8.13
C PHE A 42 2.42 1.13 9.31
N ASP A 43 3.51 1.11 10.07
CA ASP A 43 3.77 2.01 11.20
C ASP A 43 4.91 2.95 10.84
N ASP A 44 4.77 4.24 11.13
CA ASP A 44 5.78 5.28 10.86
C ASP A 44 6.26 5.30 9.40
N ILE A 45 5.33 5.07 8.46
CA ILE A 45 5.58 5.08 7.01
C ILE A 45 5.22 6.44 6.41
N ASP A 46 6.11 6.95 5.56
CA ASP A 46 5.79 8.07 4.67
C ASP A 46 5.06 7.58 3.41
N PHE A 47 3.78 7.93 3.30
CA PHE A 47 2.93 7.65 2.13
C PHE A 47 2.82 8.85 1.17
N SER A 48 3.67 9.87 1.30
CA SER A 48 3.63 11.06 0.43
C SER A 48 3.72 10.65 -1.03
N ASN A 49 2.77 11.14 -1.85
CA ASN A 49 2.63 10.82 -3.28
C ASN A 49 2.36 9.34 -3.60
N ALA A 50 2.07 8.48 -2.61
CA ALA A 50 1.63 7.13 -2.87
C ALA A 50 0.24 7.14 -3.53
N VAL A 51 0.08 6.33 -4.58
CA VAL A 51 -1.19 6.20 -5.29
C VAL A 51 -1.65 4.76 -5.22
N ILE A 52 -2.86 4.56 -4.70
CA ILE A 52 -3.57 3.29 -4.84
C ILE A 52 -4.50 3.44 -6.04
N THR A 53 -4.31 2.59 -7.05
CA THR A 53 -5.03 2.66 -8.32
C THR A 53 -6.23 1.71 -8.31
N SER A 54 -6.60 1.16 -9.48
CA SER A 54 -7.73 0.27 -9.65
C SER A 54 -7.40 -1.18 -9.27
N ASN A 55 -8.46 -2.01 -9.14
CA ASN A 55 -8.35 -3.45 -8.87
C ASN A 55 -7.74 -3.83 -7.51
N CYS A 56 -7.81 -2.94 -6.53
CA CYS A 56 -7.35 -3.22 -5.17
C CYS A 56 -8.47 -3.82 -4.31
N ASN A 57 -8.10 -4.80 -3.47
CA ASN A 57 -8.98 -5.35 -2.44
C ASN A 57 -8.79 -4.56 -1.13
N PHE A 58 -9.81 -3.79 -0.75
CA PHE A 58 -9.82 -2.98 0.48
C PHE A 58 -10.48 -3.68 1.69
N ASN A 59 -10.84 -4.96 1.57
CA ASN A 59 -11.53 -5.66 2.66
C ASN A 59 -10.63 -5.74 3.91
N GLY A 60 -11.13 -5.24 5.05
CA GLY A 60 -10.41 -5.21 6.32
C GLY A 60 -9.30 -4.15 6.40
N MET A 61 -9.02 -3.40 5.33
CA MET A 61 -8.02 -2.33 5.37
C MET A 61 -8.53 -1.15 6.21
N GLN A 62 -7.67 -0.66 7.08
CA GLN A 62 -7.95 0.49 7.94
C GLN A 62 -6.84 1.53 7.84
N ILE A 63 -7.20 2.81 7.90
CA ILE A 63 -6.29 3.94 8.07
C ILE A 63 -6.63 4.59 9.41
N ALA A 64 -5.71 4.56 10.37
CA ALA A 64 -5.94 5.06 11.73
C ALA A 64 -7.25 4.53 12.37
N GLY A 65 -7.57 3.25 12.15
CA GLY A 65 -8.80 2.60 12.64
C GLY A 65 -10.04 2.82 11.79
N VAL A 66 -9.99 3.67 10.76
CA VAL A 66 -11.13 3.94 9.86
C VAL A 66 -11.13 2.95 8.70
N SER A 67 -12.26 2.27 8.48
CA SER A 67 -12.44 1.37 7.33
C SER A 67 -12.34 2.12 6.00
N VAL A 68 -11.37 1.74 5.16
CA VAL A 68 -11.16 2.35 3.84
C VAL A 68 -12.37 2.11 2.93
N LYS A 69 -12.97 0.92 3.00
CA LYS A 69 -14.16 0.58 2.21
C LYS A 69 -15.35 1.48 2.54
N GLU A 70 -15.58 1.75 3.82
CA GLU A 70 -16.66 2.63 4.28
C GLU A 70 -16.36 4.09 3.95
N LEU A 71 -15.10 4.53 4.11
CA LEU A 71 -14.65 5.87 3.76
C LEU A 71 -14.93 6.17 2.28
N LEU A 72 -14.52 5.28 1.39
CA LEU A 72 -14.74 5.42 -0.06
C LEU A 72 -16.23 5.39 -0.42
N ALA A 73 -17.02 4.52 0.22
CA ALA A 73 -18.47 4.47 0.00
C ALA A 73 -19.16 5.76 0.46
N SER A 74 -18.73 6.34 1.59
CA SER A 74 -19.22 7.62 2.08
C SER A 74 -18.90 8.77 1.11
N TYR A 75 -17.66 8.81 0.62
CA TYR A 75 -17.24 9.80 -0.37
C TYR A 75 -18.06 9.71 -1.67
N ALA A 76 -18.25 8.51 -2.20
CA ALA A 76 -19.04 8.29 -3.41
C ALA A 76 -20.51 8.77 -3.26
N ARG A 77 -21.13 8.50 -2.10
CA ARG A 77 -22.50 8.99 -1.80
C ARG A 77 -22.57 10.52 -1.76
N ARG A 78 -21.58 11.18 -1.15
CA ARG A 78 -21.51 12.64 -1.12
C ARG A 78 -21.40 13.23 -2.52
N GLN A 79 -20.52 12.69 -3.37
CA GLN A 79 -20.36 13.19 -4.73
C GLN A 79 -21.64 13.04 -5.56
N ALA A 80 -22.36 11.93 -5.41
CA ALA A 80 -23.63 11.73 -6.10
C ALA A 80 -24.71 12.73 -5.66
N ALA A 81 -24.75 13.08 -4.37
CA ALA A 81 -25.70 14.06 -3.85
C ALA A 81 -25.35 15.51 -4.24
N GLU A 82 -24.07 15.83 -4.39
CA GLU A 82 -23.60 17.16 -4.84
C GLU A 82 -23.83 17.40 -6.34
N GLN A 83 -24.09 16.33 -7.11
CA GLN A 83 -24.31 16.37 -8.57
C GLN A 83 -25.79 16.27 -8.98
N ALA A 84 -26.70 16.10 -8.01
CA ALA A 84 -28.15 16.00 -8.21
C ALA A 84 -28.84 17.35 -7.93
#